data_AF-A0A7N2MCT4-F1
#
_entry.id   AF-A0A7N2MCT4-F1
#
_cell.length_a   1.000
_cell.length_b   1.000
_cell.length_c   1.000
_cell.angle_alpha   90.00
_cell.angle_beta   90.00
_cell.angle_gamma   90.00
#
_symmetry.space_group_name_H-M   'P 1'
#
loop_
_entity.id
_entity.type
_entity.pdbx_description
1 polymer ?
#
loop_
_entity_poly.entity_id
_entity_poly.type
_entity_poly.pdbx_seq_one_letter_code
_entity_poly.pdbx_strand_id
1 'polypeptide(L)'
;MGPKEAEAELQAQADIWKYMLSYVDSMAVKCTVELRIADIINMHGCPITSLQIVADIPDALSLNVSYLKRLMRLLVRRKIFTEHHPSEGGDTKYGMTHLSRWLLQGSQMSLAPMLLKETHPRLTTSWHTISHCIKGGGICFEKINGREIWDFASENPEFNKLFIDAMACTARIMMNTILS
;
A
#
# COMPACT_ATOMS: atom_id res chain seq x y z
N MET A 1 33.13 23.81 -6.35
CA MET A 1 32.32 22.68 -6.81
C MET A 1 32.07 22.83 -8.30
N GLY A 2 32.43 21.84 -9.11
CA GLY A 2 32.19 21.87 -10.56
C GLY A 2 30.70 21.68 -10.89
N PRO A 3 30.22 22.07 -12.09
CA PRO A 3 28.80 21.95 -12.46
C PRO A 3 28.25 20.51 -12.32
N LYS A 4 29.04 19.50 -12.68
CA LYS A 4 28.68 18.07 -12.53
C LYS A 4 28.61 17.62 -11.08
N GLU A 5 29.45 18.18 -10.23
CA GLU A 5 29.50 17.86 -8.80
C GLU A 5 28.29 18.47 -8.08
N ALA A 6 27.90 19.70 -8.44
CA ALA A 6 26.68 20.34 -7.96
C ALA A 6 25.41 19.56 -8.36
N GLU A 7 25.35 19.07 -9.59
CA GLU A 7 24.24 18.24 -10.07
C GLU A 7 24.16 16.90 -9.30
N ALA A 8 25.31 16.26 -9.04
CA ALA A 8 25.37 15.03 -8.27
C ALA A 8 24.90 15.23 -6.81
N GLU A 9 25.27 16.33 -6.17
CA GLU A 9 24.80 16.66 -4.81
C GLU A 9 23.28 16.87 -4.76
N LEU A 10 22.71 17.58 -5.73
CA LEU A 10 21.26 17.78 -5.83
C LEU A 10 20.51 16.46 -6.02
N GLN A 11 21.04 15.57 -6.85
CA GLN A 11 20.44 14.24 -7.05
C GLN A 11 20.51 13.41 -5.76
N ALA A 12 21.64 13.42 -5.06
CA ALA A 12 21.77 12.73 -3.78
C ALA A 12 20.77 13.25 -2.73
N GLN A 13 20.54 14.57 -2.68
CA GLN A 13 19.51 15.16 -1.82
C GLN A 13 18.10 14.66 -2.17
N ALA A 14 17.76 14.63 -3.45
CA ALA A 14 16.46 14.14 -3.92
C ALA A 14 16.25 12.65 -3.57
N ASP A 15 17.31 11.84 -3.67
CA ASP A 15 17.26 10.43 -3.31
C ASP A 15 17.03 10.22 -1.81
N ILE A 16 17.68 11.01 -0.95
CA ILE A 16 17.42 10.96 0.51
C ILE A 16 15.98 11.35 0.85
N TRP A 17 15.42 12.37 0.18
CA TRP A 17 14.00 12.72 0.38
C TRP A 17 13.06 11.58 -0.04
N LYS A 18 13.38 10.85 -1.11
CA LYS A 18 12.60 9.68 -1.53
C LYS A 18 12.60 8.60 -0.45
N TYR A 19 13.76 8.28 0.15
CA TYR A 19 13.83 7.31 1.24
C TYR A 19 13.09 7.79 2.49
N MET A 20 13.29 9.06 2.88
CA MET A 20 12.65 9.68 4.03
C MET A 20 11.11 9.60 3.97
N LEU A 21 10.53 9.79 2.78
CA LEU A 21 9.08 9.79 2.58
C LEU A 21 8.53 8.48 2.02
N SER A 22 9.36 7.46 1.81
CA SER A 22 8.94 6.18 1.21
C SER A 22 7.81 5.48 1.99
N TYR A 23 7.77 5.64 3.32
CA TYR A 23 6.69 5.09 4.15
C TYR A 23 5.31 5.67 3.78
N VAL A 24 5.26 6.92 3.32
CA VAL A 24 4.01 7.58 2.91
C VAL A 24 3.42 6.87 1.70
N ASP A 25 4.27 6.42 0.76
CA ASP A 25 3.81 5.62 -0.38
C ASP A 25 3.18 4.32 0.11
N SER A 26 3.83 3.58 1.02
CA SER A 26 3.28 2.34 1.60
C SER A 26 1.94 2.56 2.31
N MET A 27 1.82 3.63 3.10
CA MET A 27 0.56 3.96 3.78
C MET A 27 -0.52 4.43 2.80
N ALA A 28 -0.15 5.12 1.73
CA ALA A 28 -1.08 5.50 0.68
C ALA A 28 -1.64 4.26 -0.03
N VAL A 29 -0.81 3.27 -0.37
CA VAL A 29 -1.30 2.01 -0.97
C VAL A 29 -2.15 1.24 0.04
N LYS A 30 -1.76 1.16 1.32
CA LYS A 30 -2.58 0.54 2.38
C LYS A 30 -3.99 1.14 2.40
N CYS A 31 -4.08 2.47 2.39
CA CYS A 31 -5.35 3.19 2.39
C CYS A 31 -6.25 2.80 1.19
N THR A 32 -5.67 2.52 0.02
CA THR A 32 -6.46 2.06 -1.14
C THR A 32 -7.13 0.71 -0.91
N VAL A 33 -6.49 -0.18 -0.16
CA VAL A 33 -7.03 -1.50 0.19
C VAL A 33 -8.09 -1.36 1.27
N GLU A 34 -7.81 -0.55 2.31
CA GLU A 34 -8.76 -0.30 3.40
C GLU A 34 -10.06 0.35 2.90
N LEU A 35 -9.94 1.32 1.98
CA LEU A 35 -11.08 2.01 1.37
C LEU A 35 -11.66 1.28 0.15
N ARG A 36 -11.12 0.10 -0.21
CA ARG A 36 -11.57 -0.69 -1.37
C ARG A 36 -11.61 0.07 -2.69
N ILE A 37 -10.72 1.05 -2.88
CA ILE A 37 -10.73 1.94 -4.05
C ILE A 37 -10.57 1.15 -5.36
N ALA A 38 -9.64 0.19 -5.38
CA ALA A 38 -9.41 -0.65 -6.56
C ALA A 38 -10.65 -1.50 -6.88
N ASP A 39 -11.32 -2.06 -5.85
CA ASP A 39 -12.54 -2.85 -6.01
C ASP A 39 -13.68 -2.01 -6.58
N ILE A 40 -13.87 -0.79 -6.06
CA ILE A 40 -14.91 0.15 -6.50
C ILE A 40 -14.71 0.51 -7.98
N ILE A 41 -13.50 0.96 -8.37
CA ILE A 41 -13.24 1.32 -9.77
C ILE A 41 -13.41 0.09 -10.68
N ASN A 42 -12.96 -1.08 -10.24
CA ASN A 42 -13.10 -2.33 -11.00
C ASN A 42 -14.57 -2.75 -11.18
N MET A 43 -15.41 -2.57 -10.15
CA MET A 43 -16.84 -2.85 -10.19
C MET A 43 -17.58 -2.01 -11.25
N HIS A 44 -17.20 -0.75 -11.43
CA HIS A 44 -17.77 0.11 -12.48
C HIS A 44 -17.29 -0.27 -13.89
N GLY A 45 -16.18 -0.99 -14.03
CA GLY A 45 -15.63 -1.43 -15.32
C GLY A 45 -15.11 -0.29 -16.21
N CYS A 46 -15.15 0.96 -15.77
CA CYS A 46 -14.64 2.12 -16.49
C CYS A 46 -14.07 3.18 -15.52
N PRO A 47 -13.29 4.17 -15.99
CA PRO A 47 -12.81 5.24 -15.14
C PRO A 47 -13.94 6.08 -14.52
N ILE A 48 -13.86 6.36 -13.21
CA ILE A 48 -14.91 7.05 -12.43
C ILE A 48 -14.40 8.26 -11.64
N THR A 49 -15.28 9.19 -11.28
CA THR A 49 -14.89 10.42 -10.56
C THR A 49 -14.62 10.16 -9.08
N SER A 50 -13.96 11.11 -8.41
CA SER A 50 -13.77 11.05 -6.94
C SER A 50 -15.10 10.99 -6.17
N LEU A 51 -16.16 11.60 -6.71
CA LEU A 51 -17.48 11.59 -6.07
C LEU A 51 -18.12 10.21 -6.16
N GLN A 52 -17.98 9.53 -7.30
CA GLN A 52 -18.45 8.15 -7.46
C GLN A 52 -17.68 7.20 -6.53
N ILE A 53 -16.35 7.33 -6.45
CA ILE A 53 -15.55 6.55 -5.49
C ILE A 53 -16.08 6.75 -4.07
N VAL A 54 -16.31 8.00 -3.65
CA VAL A 54 -16.80 8.33 -2.32
C VAL A 54 -18.18 7.74 -2.03
N ALA A 55 -19.08 7.78 -3.02
CA ALA A 55 -20.44 7.27 -2.85
C ALA A 55 -20.47 5.75 -2.60
N ASP A 56 -19.50 5.02 -3.13
CA ASP A 56 -19.46 3.54 -3.07
C ASP A 56 -18.51 3.00 -1.97
N ILE A 57 -17.87 3.86 -1.18
CA ILE A 57 -17.08 3.40 -0.02
C ILE A 57 -18.03 2.88 1.06
N PRO A 58 -17.88 1.62 1.51
CA PRO A 58 -18.73 1.04 2.56
C PRO A 58 -18.65 1.82 3.88
N ASP A 59 -19.77 1.88 4.60
CA ASP A 59 -19.87 2.41 5.98
C ASP A 59 -19.37 3.86 6.15
N ALA A 60 -19.35 4.63 5.06
CA ALA A 60 -18.90 6.01 5.07
C ALA A 60 -19.93 6.95 5.71
N LEU A 61 -19.64 7.45 6.92
CA LEU A 61 -20.47 8.46 7.59
C LEU A 61 -20.22 9.88 7.07
N SER A 62 -18.97 10.21 6.78
CA SER A 62 -18.56 11.46 6.14
C SER A 62 -17.18 11.28 5.50
N LEU A 63 -17.07 11.57 4.20
CA LEU A 63 -15.83 11.38 3.45
C LEU A 63 -15.23 12.71 3.05
N ASN A 64 -13.94 12.87 3.36
CA ASN A 64 -13.18 14.04 2.97
C ASN A 64 -12.71 13.90 1.51
N VAL A 65 -13.53 14.36 0.57
CA VAL A 65 -13.26 14.34 -0.88
C VAL A 65 -11.92 15.00 -1.22
N SER A 66 -11.53 16.05 -0.51
CA SER A 66 -10.25 16.73 -0.72
C SER A 66 -9.06 15.81 -0.41
N TYR A 67 -9.14 15.04 0.67
CA TYR A 67 -8.09 14.07 1.04
C TYR A 67 -8.02 12.94 0.01
N LEU A 68 -9.18 12.42 -0.42
CA LEU A 68 -9.22 11.41 -1.49
C LEU A 68 -8.57 11.94 -2.78
N LYS A 69 -8.89 13.16 -3.21
CA LYS A 69 -8.28 13.76 -4.41
C LYS A 69 -6.75 13.87 -4.28
N ARG A 70 -6.23 14.22 -3.09
CA ARG A 70 -4.78 14.29 -2.83
C ARG A 70 -4.15 12.89 -2.86
N LEU A 71 -4.81 11.89 -2.26
CA LEU A 71 -4.39 10.50 -2.28
C LEU A 71 -4.35 9.96 -3.73
N MET A 72 -5.44 10.11 -4.48
CA MET A 72 -5.52 9.65 -5.87
C MET A 72 -4.46 10.31 -6.75
N ARG A 73 -4.18 11.60 -6.58
CA ARG A 73 -3.09 12.28 -7.29
C ARG A 73 -1.73 11.68 -6.98
N LEU A 74 -1.44 11.31 -5.72
CA LEU A 74 -0.21 10.61 -5.37
C LEU A 74 -0.15 9.25 -6.06
N LEU A 75 -1.22 8.45 -5.99
CA LEU A 75 -1.27 7.11 -6.55
C LEU A 75 -1.17 7.11 -8.09
N VAL A 76 -1.76 8.09 -8.76
CA VAL A 76 -1.59 8.32 -10.21
C VAL A 76 -0.14 8.64 -10.55
N ARG A 77 0.52 9.53 -9.79
CA ARG A 77 1.96 9.82 -9.96
C ARG A 77 2.84 8.59 -9.74
N ARG A 78 2.42 7.68 -8.85
CA ARG A 78 3.04 6.36 -8.64
C ARG A 78 2.62 5.31 -9.67
N LYS A 79 1.80 5.68 -10.66
CA LYS A 79 1.29 4.80 -11.73
C LYS A 79 0.44 3.64 -11.23
N ILE A 80 -0.11 3.74 -10.03
CA ILE A 80 -1.01 2.72 -9.46
C ILE A 80 -2.40 2.84 -10.10
N PHE A 81 -2.87 4.06 -10.33
CA PHE A 81 -4.10 4.34 -11.07
C PHE A 81 -3.81 5.26 -12.27
N THR A 82 -4.75 5.35 -13.20
CA THR A 82 -4.72 6.34 -14.30
C THR A 82 -5.62 7.53 -13.98
N GLU A 83 -5.34 8.66 -14.62
CA GLU A 83 -6.16 9.88 -14.57
C GLU A 83 -6.60 10.23 -15.99
N HIS A 84 -7.89 10.55 -16.16
CA HIS A 84 -8.50 10.94 -17.42
C HIS A 84 -9.25 12.26 -17.24
N HIS A 85 -8.86 13.28 -18.01
CA HIS A 85 -9.54 14.56 -18.04
C HIS A 85 -10.51 14.60 -19.22
N PRO A 86 -11.84 14.72 -19.00
CA PRO A 86 -12.80 14.84 -20.08
C PRO A 86 -12.55 16.11 -20.90
N SER A 87 -12.62 16.01 -22.23
CA SER A 87 -12.36 17.13 -23.16
C SER A 87 -13.34 18.29 -23.01
N GLU A 88 -14.55 18.04 -22.48
CA GLU A 88 -15.63 19.04 -22.36
C GLU A 88 -15.70 19.71 -20.97
N GLY A 89 -14.62 19.69 -20.18
CA GLY A 89 -14.57 20.41 -18.90
C GLY A 89 -15.24 19.67 -17.72
N GLY A 90 -15.29 18.34 -17.78
CA GLY A 90 -15.84 17.50 -16.71
C GLY A 90 -14.84 17.17 -15.59
N ASP A 91 -15.36 16.56 -14.52
CA ASP A 91 -14.54 16.07 -13.41
C ASP A 91 -13.52 15.02 -13.87
N THR A 92 -12.32 15.09 -13.29
CA THR A 92 -11.29 14.05 -13.42
C THR A 92 -11.85 12.66 -13.09
N LYS A 93 -11.54 11.69 -13.95
CA LYS A 93 -11.87 10.28 -13.75
C LYS A 93 -10.62 9.45 -13.50
N TYR A 94 -10.72 8.45 -12.63
CA TYR A 94 -9.65 7.55 -12.24
C TYR A 94 -9.91 6.14 -12.75
N GLY A 95 -8.91 5.53 -13.38
CA GLY A 95 -9.00 4.18 -13.97
C GLY A 95 -7.98 3.20 -13.39
N MET A 96 -8.20 1.92 -13.66
CA MET A 96 -7.32 0.83 -13.25
C MET A 96 -6.05 0.76 -14.12
N THR A 97 -4.93 0.40 -13.49
CA THR A 97 -3.71 -0.09 -14.15
C THR A 97 -3.49 -1.58 -13.85
N HIS A 98 -2.47 -2.18 -14.46
CA HIS A 98 -1.99 -3.50 -14.06
C HIS A 98 -1.54 -3.54 -12.59
N LEU A 99 -0.96 -2.45 -12.05
CA LEU A 99 -0.53 -2.39 -10.65
C LEU A 99 -1.72 -2.43 -9.70
N SER A 100 -2.75 -1.61 -9.91
CA SER A 100 -3.93 -1.58 -9.04
C SER A 100 -4.71 -2.89 -9.03
N ARG A 101 -4.62 -3.73 -10.07
CA ARG A 101 -5.30 -5.04 -10.10
C ARG A 101 -4.77 -6.00 -9.03
N TRP A 102 -3.51 -5.86 -8.63
CA TRP A 102 -2.92 -6.64 -7.53
C TRP A 102 -3.47 -6.24 -6.15
N LEU A 103 -4.26 -5.17 -6.07
CA LEU A 103 -4.86 -4.67 -4.83
C LEU A 103 -6.34 -5.07 -4.68
N LEU A 104 -6.91 -5.77 -5.67
CA LEU A 104 -8.30 -6.23 -5.63
C LEU A 104 -8.49 -7.26 -4.53
N GLN A 105 -9.47 -7.05 -3.65
CA GLN A 105 -9.81 -8.01 -2.62
C GLN A 105 -10.58 -9.20 -3.25
N GLY A 106 -10.28 -10.42 -2.81
CA GLY A 106 -10.93 -11.64 -3.32
C GLY A 106 -10.40 -12.15 -4.68
N SER A 107 -9.51 -11.42 -5.36
CA SER A 107 -8.82 -11.92 -6.55
C SER A 107 -7.80 -13.01 -6.18
N GLN A 108 -7.64 -14.01 -7.05
CA GLN A 108 -6.62 -15.06 -6.92
C GLN A 108 -5.19 -14.51 -7.05
N MET A 109 -5.03 -13.41 -7.78
CA MET A 109 -3.76 -12.72 -8.01
C MET A 109 -3.77 -11.37 -7.27
N SER A 110 -3.87 -11.44 -5.94
CA SER A 110 -3.93 -10.26 -5.07
C SER A 110 -2.84 -10.28 -3.99
N LEU A 111 -2.15 -9.15 -3.85
CA LEU A 111 -1.20 -8.87 -2.78
C LEU A 111 -1.82 -8.03 -1.65
N ALA A 112 -3.12 -7.71 -1.72
CA ALA A 112 -3.80 -6.92 -0.68
C ALA A 112 -3.62 -7.51 0.74
N PRO A 113 -3.78 -8.83 1.00
CA PRO A 113 -3.56 -9.39 2.33
C PRO A 113 -2.12 -9.23 2.82
N MET A 114 -1.13 -9.45 1.94
CA MET A 114 0.28 -9.26 2.26
C MET A 114 0.59 -7.80 2.60
N LEU A 115 0.06 -6.86 1.81
CA LEU A 115 0.23 -5.43 2.06
C LEU A 115 -0.33 -5.03 3.43
N LEU A 116 -1.53 -5.49 3.78
CA LEU A 116 -2.13 -5.21 5.09
C LEU A 116 -1.29 -5.79 6.23
N LYS A 117 -0.71 -7.00 6.06
CA LYS A 117 0.19 -7.62 7.03
C LYS A 117 1.48 -6.83 7.22
N GLU A 118 2.18 -6.50 6.14
CA GLU A 118 3.46 -5.78 6.19
C GLU A 118 3.32 -4.33 6.69
N THR A 119 2.13 -3.73 6.52
CA THR A 119 1.80 -2.39 7.01
C THR A 119 1.05 -2.39 8.34
N HIS A 120 0.92 -3.55 8.99
CA HIS A 120 0.33 -3.66 10.32
C HIS A 120 1.23 -2.98 11.36
N PRO A 121 0.69 -2.20 12.32
CA PRO A 121 1.49 -1.47 13.31
C PRO A 121 2.52 -2.34 14.04
N ARG A 122 2.16 -3.57 14.42
CA ARG A 122 3.08 -4.50 15.10
C ARG A 122 4.32 -4.86 14.27
N LEU A 123 4.17 -4.94 12.95
CA LEU A 123 5.26 -5.19 12.02
C LEU A 123 6.03 -3.90 11.77
N THR A 124 5.33 -2.80 11.47
CA THR A 124 6.00 -1.55 11.13
C THR A 124 6.79 -0.95 12.28
N THR A 125 6.30 -1.06 13.52
CA THR A 125 7.03 -0.59 14.71
C THR A 125 8.33 -1.36 14.93
N SER A 126 8.41 -2.63 14.50
CA SER A 126 9.62 -3.46 14.58
C SER A 126 10.79 -2.89 13.78
N TRP A 127 10.53 -2.09 12.74
CA TRP A 127 11.59 -1.44 11.97
C TRP A 127 12.30 -0.32 12.72
N HIS A 128 11.72 0.22 13.80
CA HIS A 128 12.39 1.23 14.62
C HIS A 128 13.53 0.65 15.47
N THR A 129 13.61 -0.67 15.66
CA THR A 129 14.62 -1.30 16.53
C THR A 129 15.77 -1.95 15.78
N ILE A 130 15.87 -1.83 14.44
CA ILE A 130 16.94 -2.43 13.63
C ILE A 130 18.33 -2.11 14.20
N SER A 131 18.60 -0.85 14.52
CA SER A 131 19.89 -0.42 15.09
C SER A 131 20.22 -1.12 16.42
N HIS A 132 19.20 -1.41 17.24
CA HIS A 132 19.37 -2.13 18.50
C HIS A 132 19.55 -3.64 18.27
N CYS A 133 18.88 -4.22 17.27
CA CYS A 133 19.09 -5.62 16.87
C CYS A 133 20.52 -5.84 16.34
N ILE A 134 21.05 -4.91 15.54
CA ILE A 134 22.43 -4.99 15.04
C ILE A 134 23.43 -4.97 16.19
N LYS A 135 23.23 -4.08 17.16
CA LYS A 135 24.15 -3.94 18.31
C LYS A 135 24.07 -5.09 19.31
N GLY A 136 22.88 -5.66 19.50
CA GLY A 136 22.61 -6.61 20.58
C GLY A 136 22.06 -7.97 20.14
N GLY A 137 22.19 -8.33 18.86
CA GLY A 137 21.64 -9.55 18.27
C GLY A 137 20.12 -9.67 18.33
N GLY A 138 19.58 -10.85 17.98
CA GLY A 138 18.16 -11.19 18.07
C GLY A 138 17.28 -10.60 16.97
N ILE A 139 15.99 -10.99 16.97
CA ILE A 139 15.01 -10.60 15.96
C ILE A 139 14.25 -9.35 16.43
N CYS A 140 14.11 -8.35 15.57
CA CYS A 140 13.53 -7.05 15.96
C CYS A 140 12.06 -7.13 16.40
N PHE A 141 11.29 -8.02 15.77
CA PHE A 141 9.91 -8.27 16.16
C PHE A 141 9.82 -8.81 17.60
N GLU A 142 10.63 -9.81 17.93
CA GLU A 142 10.70 -10.40 19.27
C GLU A 142 11.09 -9.38 20.33
N LYS A 143 12.07 -8.53 20.04
CA LYS A 143 12.52 -7.52 21.00
C LYS A 143 11.44 -6.50 21.35
N ILE A 144 10.54 -6.15 20.43
CA ILE A 144 9.44 -5.20 20.71
C ILE A 144 8.23 -5.90 21.32
N ASN A 145 7.90 -7.09 20.84
CA ASN A 145 6.66 -7.77 21.20
C ASN A 145 6.84 -8.80 22.34
N GLY A 146 8.08 -9.04 22.77
CA GLY A 146 8.45 -9.94 23.86
C GLY A 146 8.37 -11.44 23.52
N ARG A 147 8.10 -11.78 22.25
CA ARG A 147 7.86 -13.16 21.77
C ARG A 147 8.03 -13.27 20.27
N GLU A 148 8.21 -14.48 19.78
CA GLU A 148 8.31 -14.77 18.35
C GLU A 148 7.02 -14.42 17.61
N ILE A 149 7.13 -14.17 16.29
CA ILE A 149 5.98 -13.78 15.47
C ILE A 149 4.88 -14.85 15.44
N TRP A 150 5.26 -16.13 15.53
CA TRP A 150 4.34 -17.27 15.55
C TRP A 150 3.55 -17.35 16.85
N ASP A 151 4.23 -17.19 17.99
CA ASP A 151 3.60 -17.15 19.31
C ASP A 151 2.72 -15.91 19.47
N PHE A 152 3.16 -14.77 18.93
CA PHE A 152 2.33 -13.58 18.88
C PHE A 152 1.06 -13.81 18.06
N ALA A 153 1.18 -14.46 16.91
CA ALA A 153 0.03 -14.78 16.07
C ALA A 153 -0.93 -15.74 16.77
N SER A 154 -0.45 -16.83 17.37
CA SER A 154 -1.33 -17.81 18.03
C SER A 154 -2.17 -17.20 19.17
N GLU A 155 -1.66 -16.19 19.87
CA GLU A 155 -2.35 -15.49 20.96
C GLU A 155 -3.25 -14.34 20.50
N ASN A 156 -3.08 -13.83 19.26
CA ASN A 156 -3.79 -12.65 18.76
C ASN A 156 -4.62 -13.03 17.52
N PRO A 157 -5.90 -13.42 17.66
CA PRO A 157 -6.70 -13.95 16.55
C PRO A 157 -6.79 -13.04 15.32
N GLU A 158 -6.87 -11.71 15.53
CA GLU A 158 -6.89 -10.73 14.44
C GLU A 158 -5.58 -10.73 13.64
N PHE A 159 -4.44 -10.69 14.34
CA PHE A 159 -3.13 -10.75 13.70
C PHE A 159 -2.88 -12.12 13.07
N ASN A 160 -3.32 -13.21 13.72
CA ASN A 160 -3.24 -14.56 13.16
C ASN A 160 -3.94 -14.66 11.82
N LYS A 161 -5.17 -14.15 11.76
CA LYS A 161 -5.95 -14.13 10.52
C LYS A 161 -5.21 -13.37 9.43
N LEU A 162 -4.71 -12.17 9.76
CA LEU A 162 -3.93 -11.35 8.81
C LEU A 162 -2.67 -12.07 8.31
N PHE A 163 -1.97 -12.75 9.22
CA PHE A 163 -0.77 -13.53 8.92
C PHE A 163 -1.10 -14.71 7.98
N ILE A 164 -2.12 -15.49 8.31
CA ILE A 164 -2.57 -16.64 7.51
C ILE A 164 -3.04 -16.18 6.13
N ASP A 165 -3.86 -15.12 6.05
CA ASP A 165 -4.36 -14.59 4.79
C ASP A 165 -3.23 -14.11 3.88
N ALA A 166 -2.20 -13.47 4.44
CA ALA A 166 -0.99 -13.05 3.73
C ALA A 166 -0.18 -14.24 3.20
N MET A 167 0.07 -15.25 4.03
CA MET A 167 0.78 -16.45 3.58
C MET A 167 0.00 -17.19 2.48
N ALA A 168 -1.33 -17.30 2.63
CA ALA A 168 -2.20 -17.92 1.65
C ALA A 168 -2.24 -17.17 0.32
N CYS A 169 -2.23 -15.82 0.31
CA CYS A 169 -2.19 -15.07 -0.94
C CYS A 169 -0.88 -15.30 -1.70
N THR A 170 0.26 -15.29 -1.03
CA THR A 170 1.56 -15.56 -1.66
C THR A 170 1.66 -16.99 -2.21
N ALA A 171 1.19 -17.98 -1.45
CA ALA A 171 1.17 -19.37 -1.90
C ALA A 171 0.31 -19.56 -3.17
N ARG A 172 -0.87 -18.94 -3.23
CA ARG A 172 -1.75 -18.97 -4.41
C ARG A 172 -1.09 -18.34 -5.64
N ILE A 173 -0.46 -17.18 -5.48
CA ILE A 173 0.25 -16.50 -6.58
C ILE A 173 1.37 -17.39 -7.14
N MET A 174 2.18 -17.99 -6.27
CA MET A 174 3.25 -18.91 -6.70
C MET A 174 2.68 -20.15 -7.41
N MET A 175 1.68 -20.81 -6.84
CA MET A 175 1.06 -21.98 -7.46
C MET A 175 0.48 -21.66 -8.84
N ASN A 176 -0.25 -20.56 -8.98
CA ASN A 176 -0.77 -20.14 -10.29
C ASN A 176 0.34 -19.89 -11.31
N THR A 177 1.49 -19.38 -10.86
CA THR A 177 2.65 -19.13 -11.73
C THR A 177 3.33 -20.43 -12.16
N ILE A 178 3.40 -21.44 -11.28
CA ILE A 178 3.99 -22.76 -11.57
C ILE A 178 3.09 -23.59 -12.49
N LEU A 179 1.77 -23.44 -12.36
CA LEU A 179 0.78 -24.19 -13.14
C LEU A 179 0.45 -23.56 -14.51
N SER A 180 0.99 -22.37 -14.81
CA SER A 180 0.81 -21.67 -16.10
C SER A 180 1.91 -22.05 -17.09
#